data_AF-W4VPI2-F1
#
_entry.id   AF-W4VPI2-F1
#
_cell.length_a   1.000
_cell.length_b   1.000
_cell.length_c   1.000
_cell.angle_alpha   90.00
_cell.angle_beta   90.00
_cell.angle_gamma   90.00
#
_symmetry.space_group_name_H-M   'P 1'
#
loop_
_entity.id
_entity.type
_entity.pdbx_description
1 polymer ?
#
loop_
_entity_poly.entity_id
_entity_poly.type
_entity_poly.pdbx_seq_one_letter_code
_entity_poly.pdbx_strand_id
1 'polypeptide(L)'
;MIKRRQTMNFAQFLSGKLLLPHEIPLSTPPTIAYLLKNNQIAELPSITQHHKRYQCQRCCNNNQQLFANLPCARCQTEHVYCRHCIATGRVLACEKLIRWQGEKPRWTSQETPCSWDGSLTKHQQHAAEAIQEALKTNQQELLIWAVCGAGKTEMLFPAINFAIKENKRVCLATPRADVVRELLPRMKQAFPQTEIEALYADSPDRTEIGQLILSTTHQLIRYQQAFDLMIIDEIDAFPFHHDPTLPLLANRACQKHATRIYLTATPRPVQQKKIARKKLPAIFVPIRYHGHPPCRFHRKKSNSIYAKN
;
A
#
# COMPACT_ATOMS: atom_id res chain seq x y z
N MET A 1 2.79 17.96 34.56
CA MET A 1 2.52 16.55 34.18
C MET A 1 3.52 16.12 33.12
N ILE A 2 4.52 15.34 33.53
CA ILE A 2 5.58 14.84 32.65
C ILE A 2 4.95 13.78 31.74
N LYS A 3 4.81 14.07 30.44
CA LYS A 3 4.44 13.08 29.43
C LYS A 3 5.38 11.88 29.59
N ARG A 4 4.86 10.72 29.99
CA ARG A 4 5.60 9.45 29.98
C ARG A 4 6.29 9.33 28.63
N ARG A 5 7.63 9.36 28.60
CA ARG A 5 8.40 8.93 27.43
C ARG A 5 8.02 7.48 27.20
N GLN A 6 7.09 7.22 26.29
CA GLN A 6 6.85 5.88 25.76
C GLN A 6 8.19 5.40 25.22
N THR A 7 8.72 4.32 25.79
CA THR A 7 9.88 3.60 25.25
C THR A 7 9.53 3.24 23.82
N MET A 8 10.21 3.85 22.85
CA MET A 8 9.91 3.64 21.43
C MET A 8 10.11 2.15 21.11
N ASN A 9 9.04 1.46 20.72
CA ASN A 9 9.13 0.07 20.30
C ASN A 9 9.70 0.02 18.87
N PHE A 10 11.02 -0.20 18.76
CA PHE A 10 11.71 -0.22 17.46
C PHE A 10 11.13 -1.24 16.49
N ALA A 11 10.64 -2.38 16.98
CA ALA A 11 10.00 -3.39 16.13
C ALA A 11 8.70 -2.86 15.52
N GLN A 12 7.83 -2.23 16.31
CA GLN A 12 6.59 -1.62 15.80
C GLN A 12 6.87 -0.47 14.84
N PHE A 13 7.91 0.32 15.13
CA PHE A 13 8.28 1.47 14.30
C PHE A 13 8.94 1.08 12.98
N LEU A 14 9.97 0.23 13.00
CA LEU A 14 10.83 -0.04 11.85
C LEU A 14 10.42 -1.28 11.04
N SER A 15 9.58 -2.16 11.59
CA SER A 15 9.20 -3.40 10.91
C SER A 15 8.55 -3.13 9.55
N GLY A 16 9.05 -3.84 8.54
CA GLY A 16 8.61 -3.71 7.16
C GLY A 16 8.94 -2.38 6.50
N LYS A 17 9.65 -1.46 7.17
CA LYS A 17 10.08 -0.18 6.58
C LYS A 17 11.47 -0.30 5.93
N LEU A 18 11.65 0.48 4.87
CA LEU A 18 12.88 0.70 4.13
C LEU A 18 13.11 2.21 4.04
N LEU A 19 13.96 2.73 4.94
CA LEU A 19 14.08 4.16 5.20
C LEU A 19 15.48 4.69 4.90
N LEU A 20 15.56 5.98 4.62
CA LEU A 20 16.84 6.68 4.66
C LEU A 20 17.23 6.97 6.12
N PRO A 21 18.54 7.12 6.42
CA PRO A 21 18.99 7.36 7.80
C PRO A 21 18.36 8.60 8.44
N HIS A 22 18.10 9.65 7.65
CA HIS A 22 17.47 10.88 8.13
C HIS A 22 15.94 10.78 8.30
N GLU A 23 15.30 9.73 7.76
CA GLU A 23 13.86 9.47 7.96
C GLU A 23 13.58 8.72 9.26
N ILE A 24 14.62 8.31 9.98
CA ILE A 24 14.53 7.60 11.24
C ILE A 24 14.64 8.64 12.36
N PRO A 25 13.56 8.94 13.12
CA PRO A 25 13.58 9.91 14.21
C PRO A 25 14.20 9.33 15.49
N LEU A 26 15.22 8.48 15.32
CA LEU A 26 16.08 8.07 16.41
C LEU A 26 17.07 9.20 16.63
N SER A 27 16.80 10.02 17.63
CA SER A 27 17.41 11.34 17.83
C SER A 27 18.92 11.32 18.12
N THR A 28 19.61 10.16 18.05
CA THR A 28 21.03 10.06 18.35
C THR A 28 21.75 9.00 17.48
N PRO A 29 22.88 9.33 16.80
CA PRO A 29 23.74 8.36 16.10
C PRO A 29 24.12 7.09 16.89
N PRO A 30 24.34 7.16 18.23
CA PRO A 30 24.52 5.98 19.07
C PRO A 30 23.40 4.93 18.98
N THR A 31 22.16 5.34 18.72
CA THR A 31 21.03 4.39 18.65
C THR A 31 21.12 3.54 17.39
N ILE A 32 21.42 4.14 16.23
CA ILE A 32 21.61 3.40 14.98
C ILE A 32 22.81 2.46 15.10
N ALA A 33 23.93 2.94 15.67
CA ALA A 33 25.11 2.12 15.91
C ALA A 33 24.82 0.93 16.85
N TYR A 34 24.02 1.15 17.90
CA TYR A 34 23.56 0.10 18.80
C TYR A 34 22.70 -0.95 18.07
N LEU A 35 21.72 -0.52 17.28
CA LEU A 35 20.84 -1.43 16.55
C LEU A 35 21.62 -2.25 15.50
N LEU A 36 22.62 -1.65 14.85
CA LEU A 36 23.52 -2.36 13.92
C LEU A 36 24.37 -3.40 14.67
N LYS A 37 24.98 -3.01 15.80
CA LYS A 37 25.82 -3.91 16.60
C LYS A 37 25.05 -5.13 17.10
N ASN A 38 23.75 -4.97 17.38
CA ASN A 38 22.88 -6.05 17.84
C ASN A 38 22.15 -6.79 16.69
N ASN A 39 22.52 -6.55 15.42
CA ASN A 39 21.88 -7.15 14.23
C ASN A 39 20.36 -6.91 14.16
N GLN A 40 19.86 -5.82 14.73
CA GLN A 40 18.43 -5.48 14.74
C GLN A 40 18.02 -4.67 13.51
N ILE A 41 18.98 -4.01 12.86
CA ILE A 41 18.81 -3.36 11.56
C ILE A 41 19.91 -3.80 10.60
N ALA A 42 19.66 -3.62 9.31
CA ALA A 42 20.68 -3.78 8.28
C ALA A 42 20.67 -2.64 7.29
N GLU A 43 21.85 -2.43 6.73
CA GLU A 43 22.10 -1.47 5.68
C GLU A 43 22.11 -2.16 4.32
N LEU A 44 21.32 -1.62 3.40
CA LEU A 44 21.23 -2.06 2.01
C LEU A 44 21.75 -0.94 1.10
N PRO A 45 22.40 -1.27 -0.03
CA PRO A 45 22.75 -0.25 -1.01
C PRO A 45 21.49 0.44 -1.55
N SER A 46 21.51 1.77 -1.66
CA SER A 46 20.40 2.54 -2.23
C SER A 46 20.27 2.33 -3.75
N ILE A 47 21.40 2.15 -4.44
CA ILE A 47 21.52 1.92 -5.88
C ILE A 47 22.49 0.76 -6.08
N THR A 48 22.06 -0.24 -6.84
CA THR A 48 22.93 -1.34 -7.29
C THR A 48 23.23 -1.19 -8.78
N GLN A 49 24.33 -1.79 -9.22
CA GLN A 49 24.72 -1.82 -10.62
C GLN A 49 24.95 -3.27 -11.05
N HIS A 50 24.19 -3.72 -12.05
CA HIS A 50 24.34 -5.04 -12.67
C HIS A 50 24.54 -4.86 -14.17
N HIS A 51 25.60 -5.45 -14.75
CA HIS A 51 25.94 -5.33 -16.17
C HIS A 51 25.91 -3.87 -16.68
N LYS A 52 26.54 -2.95 -15.94
CA LYS A 52 26.57 -1.49 -16.19
C LYS A 52 25.21 -0.77 -16.13
N ARG A 53 24.13 -1.44 -15.73
CA ARG A 53 22.81 -0.82 -15.55
C ARG A 53 22.52 -0.57 -14.08
N TYR A 54 22.07 0.63 -13.77
CA TYR A 54 21.67 1.02 -12.42
C TYR A 54 20.25 0.57 -12.09
N GLN A 55 20.05 0.18 -10.83
CA GLN A 55 18.75 -0.09 -10.26
C GLN A 55 18.64 0.59 -8.90
N CYS A 56 17.60 1.41 -8.74
CA CYS A 56 17.30 2.05 -7.47
C CYS A 56 16.56 1.05 -6.58
N GLN A 57 17.16 0.71 -5.44
CA GLN A 57 16.57 -0.21 -4.46
C GLN A 57 15.45 0.47 -3.65
N ARG A 58 15.38 1.80 -3.64
CA ARG A 58 14.32 2.56 -2.94
C ARG A 58 13.02 2.68 -3.72
N CYS A 59 13.06 3.11 -4.98
CA CYS A 59 11.84 3.30 -5.78
C CYS A 59 11.62 2.23 -6.86
N CYS A 60 12.50 1.23 -6.95
CA CYS A 60 12.51 0.21 -7.99
C CYS A 60 12.74 0.74 -9.43
N ASN A 61 13.13 2.01 -9.59
CA ASN A 61 13.45 2.56 -10.91
C ASN A 61 14.64 1.83 -11.55
N ASN A 62 14.48 1.44 -12.80
CA ASN A 62 15.51 0.86 -13.65
C ASN A 62 15.67 1.61 -15.00
N ASN A 63 14.95 2.74 -15.18
CA ASN A 63 15.15 3.61 -16.33
C ASN A 63 16.48 4.34 -16.17
N GLN A 64 17.43 4.00 -17.03
CA GLN A 64 18.80 4.52 -17.00
C GLN A 64 18.84 6.04 -17.22
N GLN A 65 17.89 6.60 -17.96
CA GLN A 65 17.78 8.04 -18.13
C GLN A 65 17.49 8.73 -16.79
N LEU A 66 16.78 8.10 -15.86
CA LEU A 66 16.46 8.69 -14.55
C LEU A 66 17.61 8.55 -13.52
N PHE A 67 18.83 8.23 -13.96
CA PHE A 67 20.04 8.30 -13.16
C PHE A 67 20.97 9.39 -13.69
N ALA A 68 21.62 10.12 -12.79
CA ALA A 68 22.59 11.17 -13.14
C ALA A 68 23.66 11.26 -12.03
N ASN A 69 24.78 11.92 -12.32
CA ASN A 69 25.83 12.20 -11.34
C ASN A 69 25.55 13.52 -10.62
N LEU A 70 25.92 13.59 -9.35
CA LEU A 70 25.84 14.78 -8.52
C LEU A 70 27.07 14.85 -7.60
N PRO A 71 27.69 16.03 -7.43
CA PRO A 71 28.71 16.24 -6.40
C PRO A 71 28.15 15.94 -5.00
N CYS A 72 28.79 15.01 -4.28
CA CYS A 72 28.37 14.61 -2.94
C CYS A 72 29.16 15.36 -1.87
N ALA A 73 28.48 16.18 -1.06
CA ALA A 73 29.11 16.89 0.05
C ALA A 73 29.68 15.96 1.13
N ARG A 74 29.13 14.75 1.31
CA ARG A 74 29.60 13.77 2.30
C ARG A 74 30.93 13.13 1.89
N CYS A 75 31.07 12.78 0.62
CA CYS A 75 32.20 12.01 0.11
C CYS A 75 33.20 12.84 -0.70
N GLN A 76 32.92 14.14 -0.89
CA GLN A 76 33.74 15.08 -1.67
C GLN A 76 34.04 14.59 -3.11
N THR A 77 33.16 13.77 -3.67
CA THR A 77 33.27 13.11 -4.98
C THR A 77 31.90 13.00 -5.64
N GLU A 78 31.85 12.80 -6.96
CA GLU A 78 30.59 12.61 -7.66
C GLU A 78 29.97 11.23 -7.42
N HIS A 79 28.66 11.20 -7.20
CA HIS A 79 27.90 9.97 -7.04
C HIS A 79 26.67 9.95 -7.94
N VAL A 80 26.32 8.76 -8.41
CA VAL A 80 25.06 8.52 -9.10
C VAL A 80 23.90 8.70 -8.12
N TYR A 81 22.84 9.37 -8.54
CA TYR A 81 21.61 9.51 -7.79
C TYR A 81 20.39 9.17 -8.65
N CYS A 82 19.28 8.81 -8.01
CA CYS A 82 18.03 8.51 -8.69
C CYS A 82 17.12 9.74 -8.78
N ARG A 83 16.84 10.22 -10.00
CA ARG A 83 15.96 11.36 -10.28
C ARG A 83 14.49 11.07 -9.94
N HIS A 84 14.07 9.80 -10.02
CA HIS A 84 12.70 9.39 -9.64
C HIS A 84 12.41 9.57 -8.14
N CYS A 85 13.44 9.53 -7.29
CA CYS A 85 13.29 9.68 -5.84
C CYS A 85 13.24 11.14 -5.37
N ILE A 86 13.45 12.15 -6.23
CA ILE A 86 13.63 13.55 -5.80
C ILE A 86 12.47 14.03 -4.93
N ALA A 87 11.22 13.81 -5.36
CA ALA A 87 10.03 14.25 -4.64
C ALA A 87 9.76 13.47 -3.34
N THR A 88 10.36 12.28 -3.18
CA THR A 88 10.13 11.38 -2.04
C THR A 88 11.36 11.21 -1.14
N GLY A 89 12.40 12.01 -1.38
CA GLY A 89 13.71 11.93 -0.73
C GLY A 89 14.76 11.42 -1.71
N ARG A 90 15.59 12.33 -2.25
CA ARG A 90 16.67 11.95 -3.15
C ARG A 90 17.57 10.89 -2.51
N VAL A 91 17.97 9.89 -3.30
CA VAL A 91 18.93 8.87 -2.88
C VAL A 91 20.18 8.88 -3.77
N LEU A 92 21.35 8.85 -3.15
CA LEU A 92 22.65 8.72 -3.80
C LEU A 92 23.21 7.32 -3.59
N ALA A 93 24.03 6.85 -4.53
CA ALA A 93 24.67 5.52 -4.48
C ALA A 93 25.55 5.30 -3.24
N CYS A 94 26.12 6.36 -2.67
CA CYS A 94 26.89 6.31 -1.42
C CYS A 94 26.02 6.15 -0.15
N GLU A 95 24.71 6.35 -0.26
CA GLU A 95 23.79 6.21 0.86
C GLU A 95 23.34 4.76 1.05
N LYS A 96 22.98 4.45 2.29
CA LYS A 96 22.42 3.16 2.68
C LYS A 96 20.94 3.31 3.02
N LEU A 97 20.15 2.33 2.64
CA LEU A 97 18.79 2.16 3.11
C LEU A 97 18.82 1.28 4.35
N ILE A 98 18.06 1.66 5.36
CA ILE A 98 17.97 0.93 6.62
C ILE A 98 16.69 0.11 6.63
N ARG A 99 16.83 -1.17 6.99
CA ARG A 99 15.73 -2.12 7.14
C ARG A 99 15.80 -2.81 8.49
N TRP A 100 14.65 -3.00 9.15
CA TRP A 100 14.55 -3.81 10.36
C TRP A 100 14.81 -5.30 10.07
N GLN A 101 15.61 -5.93 10.94
CA GLN A 101 15.89 -7.37 10.96
C GLN A 101 15.69 -8.02 12.33
N GLY A 102 15.32 -7.24 13.36
CA GLY A 102 14.99 -7.77 14.67
C GLY A 102 13.62 -8.46 14.72
N GLU A 103 13.10 -8.62 15.95
CA GLU A 103 11.83 -9.32 16.18
C GLU A 103 10.63 -8.68 15.47
N LYS A 104 9.65 -9.52 15.13
CA LYS A 104 8.39 -9.03 14.58
C LYS A 104 7.64 -8.16 15.62
N PRO A 105 6.92 -7.12 15.17
CA PRO A 105 6.11 -6.33 16.08
C PRO A 105 4.99 -7.18 16.68
N ARG A 106 4.69 -6.94 17.94
CA ARG A 106 3.52 -7.51 18.62
C ARG A 106 2.44 -6.44 18.65
N TRP A 107 1.27 -6.74 18.10
CA TRP A 107 0.09 -5.89 18.23
C TRP A 107 -0.76 -6.38 19.39
N THR A 108 -1.56 -5.48 19.96
CA THR A 108 -2.51 -5.82 21.00
C THR A 108 -3.58 -6.74 20.43
N SER A 109 -3.86 -7.86 21.10
CA SER A 109 -4.94 -8.77 20.71
C SER A 109 -6.29 -8.06 20.83
N GLN A 110 -7.14 -8.22 19.82
CA GLN A 110 -8.44 -7.56 19.73
C GLN A 110 -9.50 -8.62 19.40
N GLU A 111 -10.44 -8.88 20.32
CA GLU A 111 -11.51 -9.85 20.10
C GLU A 111 -12.59 -9.36 19.13
N THR A 112 -12.87 -8.05 19.17
CA THR A 112 -13.83 -7.37 18.27
C THR A 112 -13.22 -6.08 17.71
N PRO A 113 -12.27 -6.16 16.76
CA PRO A 113 -11.63 -4.99 16.18
C PRO A 113 -12.62 -4.01 15.52
N CYS A 114 -13.59 -4.54 14.79
CA CYS A 114 -14.59 -3.74 14.09
C CYS A 114 -15.80 -3.45 14.98
N SER A 115 -16.16 -2.17 15.09
CA SER A 115 -17.35 -1.67 15.82
C SER A 115 -18.43 -1.11 14.88
N TRP A 116 -18.30 -1.32 13.57
CA TRP A 116 -19.31 -0.90 12.60
C TRP A 116 -20.56 -1.78 12.68
N ASP A 117 -21.72 -1.14 12.83
CA ASP A 117 -23.04 -1.75 13.09
C ASP A 117 -23.99 -1.69 11.87
N GLY A 118 -23.52 -1.18 10.74
CA GLY A 118 -24.30 -1.15 9.51
C GLY A 118 -24.53 -2.53 8.89
N SER A 119 -25.37 -2.58 7.85
CA SER A 119 -25.65 -3.79 7.10
C SER A 119 -25.10 -3.72 5.68
N LEU A 120 -24.53 -4.84 5.21
CA LEU A 120 -24.07 -4.98 3.83
C LEU A 120 -25.24 -5.42 2.93
N THR A 121 -25.34 -4.83 1.74
CA THR A 121 -26.22 -5.36 0.69
C THR A 121 -25.76 -6.74 0.26
N LYS A 122 -26.66 -7.54 -0.35
CA LYS A 122 -26.32 -8.90 -0.83
C LYS A 122 -25.06 -8.96 -1.70
N HIS A 123 -24.85 -7.96 -2.58
CA HIS A 123 -23.67 -7.91 -3.43
C HIS A 123 -22.40 -7.52 -2.67
N GLN A 124 -22.51 -6.59 -1.71
CA GLN A 124 -21.39 -6.24 -0.84
C GLN A 124 -21.01 -7.39 0.09
N GLN A 125 -21.99 -8.13 0.62
CA GLN A 125 -21.78 -9.30 1.45
C GLN A 125 -21.04 -10.39 0.67
N HIS A 126 -21.46 -10.69 -0.55
CA HIS A 126 -20.77 -11.65 -1.41
C HIS A 126 -19.32 -11.24 -1.72
N ALA A 127 -19.08 -9.94 -1.97
CA ALA A 127 -17.73 -9.43 -2.16
C ALA A 127 -16.90 -9.54 -0.87
N ALA A 128 -17.46 -9.17 0.29
CA ALA A 128 -16.80 -9.24 1.58
C ALA A 128 -16.40 -10.69 1.94
N GLU A 129 -17.30 -11.64 1.75
CA GLU A 129 -17.06 -13.07 1.97
C GLU A 129 -15.90 -13.57 1.09
N ALA A 130 -15.88 -13.20 -0.18
CA ALA A 130 -14.82 -13.62 -1.07
C ALA A 130 -13.47 -12.96 -0.78
N ILE A 131 -13.45 -11.71 -0.33
CA ILE A 131 -12.22 -11.05 0.13
C ILE A 131 -11.70 -11.76 1.39
N GLN A 132 -12.59 -12.09 2.32
CA GLN A 132 -12.23 -12.82 3.53
C GLN A 132 -11.72 -14.23 3.20
N GLU A 133 -12.35 -14.92 2.25
CA GLU A 133 -11.91 -16.24 1.80
C GLU A 133 -10.55 -16.21 1.10
N ALA A 134 -10.32 -15.20 0.25
CA ALA A 134 -9.02 -14.97 -0.36
C ALA A 134 -7.93 -14.79 0.72
N LEU A 135 -8.24 -14.08 1.80
CA LEU A 135 -7.31 -13.88 2.91
C LEU A 135 -7.08 -15.15 3.77
N LYS A 136 -8.11 -16.00 3.93
CA LYS A 136 -7.98 -17.29 4.63
C LYS A 136 -7.15 -18.30 3.84
N THR A 137 -7.36 -18.35 2.53
CA THR A 137 -6.67 -19.26 1.61
C THR A 137 -5.31 -18.73 1.14
N ASN A 138 -4.91 -17.53 1.57
CA ASN A 138 -3.74 -16.80 1.10
C ASN A 138 -3.70 -16.68 -0.44
N GLN A 139 -4.87 -16.48 -1.06
CA GLN A 139 -4.99 -16.19 -2.48
C GLN A 139 -4.27 -14.88 -2.80
N GLN A 140 -3.33 -14.92 -3.75
CA GLN A 140 -2.43 -13.80 -3.96
C GLN A 140 -3.09 -12.54 -4.53
N GLU A 141 -4.12 -12.68 -5.35
CA GLU A 141 -4.79 -11.57 -6.03
C GLU A 141 -6.31 -11.78 -6.14
N LEU A 142 -7.09 -10.73 -5.90
CA LEU A 142 -8.53 -10.66 -6.16
C LEU A 142 -8.87 -9.25 -6.64
N LEU A 143 -9.68 -9.14 -7.69
CA LEU A 143 -10.18 -7.86 -8.19
C LEU A 143 -11.67 -7.68 -7.86
N ILE A 144 -12.00 -6.57 -7.23
CA ILE A 144 -13.37 -6.17 -6.95
C ILE A 144 -13.75 -5.07 -7.93
N TRP A 145 -14.60 -5.42 -8.88
CA TRP A 145 -15.16 -4.50 -9.84
C TRP A 145 -16.43 -3.89 -9.26
N ALA A 146 -16.29 -2.77 -8.56
CA ALA A 146 -17.38 -2.08 -7.86
C ALA A 146 -17.61 -0.68 -8.43
N VAL A 147 -18.87 -0.38 -8.76
CA VAL A 147 -19.25 0.95 -9.28
C VAL A 147 -19.13 2.04 -8.20
N CYS A 148 -18.95 3.30 -8.62
CA CYS A 148 -18.89 4.42 -7.69
C CYS A 148 -20.18 4.51 -6.85
N GLY A 149 -20.01 4.64 -5.53
CA GLY A 149 -21.13 4.66 -4.58
C GLY A 149 -21.62 3.27 -4.13
N ALA A 150 -20.96 2.18 -4.51
CA ALA A 150 -21.29 0.81 -4.07
C ALA A 150 -20.89 0.49 -2.61
N GLY A 151 -20.49 1.48 -1.81
CA GLY A 151 -19.95 1.27 -0.46
C GLY A 151 -18.71 0.36 -0.47
N LYS A 152 -17.70 0.74 -1.28
CA LYS A 152 -16.43 0.02 -1.42
C LYS A 152 -15.69 -0.13 -0.09
N THR A 153 -15.90 0.80 0.83
CA THR A 153 -15.19 0.81 2.11
C THR A 153 -15.79 -0.20 3.08
N GLU A 154 -17.12 -0.20 3.22
CA GLU A 154 -17.86 -1.06 4.15
C GLU A 154 -17.66 -2.55 3.82
N MET A 155 -17.61 -2.91 2.53
CA MET A 155 -17.33 -4.29 2.11
C MET A 155 -15.93 -4.81 2.52
N LEU A 156 -14.99 -3.91 2.85
CA LEU A 156 -13.64 -4.30 3.29
C LEU A 156 -13.59 -4.59 4.80
N PHE A 157 -14.53 -4.06 5.58
CA PHE A 157 -14.49 -4.17 7.04
C PHE A 157 -14.43 -5.60 7.56
N PRO A 158 -15.20 -6.58 7.03
CA PRO A 158 -15.10 -7.97 7.49
C PRO A 158 -13.71 -8.58 7.28
N ALA A 159 -13.07 -8.28 6.16
CA ALA A 159 -11.73 -8.79 5.86
C ALA A 159 -10.64 -8.10 6.71
N ILE A 160 -10.75 -6.78 6.91
CA ILE A 160 -9.85 -6.02 7.79
C ILE A 160 -9.98 -6.51 9.23
N ASN A 161 -11.22 -6.70 9.71
CA ASN A 161 -11.52 -7.27 11.02
C ASN A 161 -10.86 -8.65 11.21
N PHE A 162 -11.04 -9.55 10.25
CA PHE A 162 -10.39 -10.86 10.28
C PHE A 162 -8.86 -10.75 10.29
N ALA A 163 -8.27 -9.89 9.45
CA ALA A 163 -6.83 -9.67 9.43
C ALA A 163 -6.30 -9.19 10.79
N ILE A 164 -6.97 -8.22 11.42
CA ILE A 164 -6.54 -7.67 12.71
C ILE A 164 -6.64 -8.71 13.83
N LYS A 165 -7.71 -9.51 13.86
CA LYS A 165 -7.87 -10.64 14.81
C LYS A 165 -6.73 -11.65 14.68
N GLU A 166 -6.32 -11.94 13.45
CA GLU A 166 -5.18 -12.83 13.15
C GLU A 166 -3.81 -12.15 13.35
N ASN A 167 -3.77 -10.98 13.99
CA ASN A 167 -2.55 -10.21 14.26
C ASN A 167 -1.77 -9.85 12.98
N LYS A 168 -2.46 -9.78 11.84
CA LYS A 168 -1.91 -9.41 10.54
C LYS A 168 -1.84 -7.89 10.38
N ARG A 169 -0.94 -7.42 9.52
CA ARG A 169 -0.79 -6.00 9.18
C ARG A 169 -1.46 -5.69 7.84
N VAL A 170 -2.23 -4.62 7.82
CA VAL A 170 -3.09 -4.26 6.68
C VAL A 170 -2.68 -2.91 6.11
N CYS A 171 -2.66 -2.79 4.79
CA CYS A 171 -2.53 -1.51 4.10
C CYS A 171 -3.71 -1.28 3.14
N LEU A 172 -4.34 -0.11 3.24
CA LEU A 172 -5.29 0.41 2.27
C LEU A 172 -4.66 1.61 1.55
N ALA A 173 -4.24 1.39 0.31
CA ALA A 173 -3.59 2.38 -0.52
C ALA A 173 -4.56 2.97 -1.55
N THR A 174 -4.52 4.28 -1.75
CA THR A 174 -5.26 5.00 -2.80
C THR A 174 -4.31 5.94 -3.57
N PRO A 175 -4.52 6.25 -4.85
CA PRO A 175 -3.66 7.17 -5.59
C PRO A 175 -3.70 8.61 -5.07
N ARG A 176 -4.80 9.01 -4.41
CA ARG A 176 -5.07 10.41 -4.05
C ARG A 176 -5.04 10.65 -2.55
N ALA A 177 -4.54 11.82 -2.14
CA ALA A 177 -4.34 12.17 -0.73
C ALA A 177 -5.63 12.59 -0.01
N ASP A 178 -6.55 13.25 -0.71
CA ASP A 178 -7.88 13.61 -0.22
C ASP A 178 -8.69 12.39 0.21
N VAL A 179 -8.64 11.31 -0.57
CA VAL A 179 -9.31 10.04 -0.23
C VAL A 179 -8.74 9.44 1.06
N VAL A 180 -7.42 9.50 1.29
CA VAL A 180 -6.84 9.04 2.57
C VAL A 180 -7.39 9.84 3.75
N ARG A 181 -7.50 11.17 3.60
CA ARG A 181 -8.03 12.06 4.65
C ARG A 181 -9.50 11.80 4.95
N GLU A 182 -10.30 11.45 3.93
CA GLU A 182 -11.70 11.04 4.10
C GLU A 182 -11.82 9.68 4.79
N LEU A 183 -10.98 8.71 4.40
CA LEU A 183 -11.02 7.36 4.96
C LEU A 183 -10.56 7.30 6.41
N LEU A 184 -9.61 8.15 6.83
CA LEU A 184 -9.05 8.12 8.18
C LEU A 184 -10.09 8.21 9.31
N PRO A 185 -10.97 9.22 9.39
CA PRO A 185 -11.97 9.31 10.45
C PRO A 185 -12.96 8.12 10.41
N ARG A 186 -13.34 7.67 9.20
CA ARG A 186 -14.23 6.51 9.01
C ARG A 186 -13.59 5.22 9.55
N MET A 187 -12.30 5.02 9.29
CA MET A 187 -11.55 3.86 9.78
C MET A 187 -11.34 3.91 11.28
N LYS A 188 -11.07 5.09 11.86
CA LYS A 188 -10.99 5.27 13.32
C LYS A 188 -12.30 4.97 14.01
N GLN A 189 -13.42 5.36 13.41
CA GLN A 189 -14.75 5.03 13.94
C GLN A 189 -15.04 3.53 13.83
N ALA A 190 -14.69 2.90 12.70
CA ALA A 190 -14.93 1.48 12.49
C ALA A 190 -13.99 0.58 13.31
N PHE A 191 -12.76 1.00 13.59
CA PHE A 191 -11.73 0.23 14.30
C PHE A 191 -11.12 1.04 15.46
N PRO A 192 -11.89 1.34 16.51
CA PRO A 192 -11.48 2.28 17.56
C PRO A 192 -10.32 1.79 18.43
N GLN A 193 -10.11 0.46 18.50
CA GLN A 193 -9.04 -0.16 19.29
C GLN A 193 -7.76 -0.42 18.47
N THR A 194 -7.82 -0.24 17.15
CA THR A 194 -6.70 -0.53 16.26
C THR A 194 -5.83 0.71 16.09
N GLU A 195 -4.51 0.53 16.20
CA GLU A 195 -3.54 1.56 15.85
C GLU A 195 -3.56 1.81 14.33
N ILE A 196 -4.05 2.99 13.93
CA ILE A 196 -4.20 3.40 12.54
C ILE A 196 -3.24 4.53 12.20
N GLU A 197 -2.47 4.37 11.13
CA GLU A 197 -1.57 5.39 10.59
C GLU A 197 -2.07 5.86 9.22
N ALA A 198 -2.07 7.17 8.96
CA ALA A 198 -2.36 7.74 7.64
C ALA A 198 -1.13 8.41 7.02
N LEU A 199 -0.78 7.99 5.81
CA LEU A 199 0.41 8.42 5.08
C LEU A 199 0.04 9.09 3.76
N TYR A 200 0.22 10.40 3.69
CA TYR A 200 0.05 11.21 2.48
C TYR A 200 1.03 12.39 2.50
N ALA A 201 1.10 13.16 1.41
CA ALA A 201 1.97 14.35 1.34
C ALA A 201 1.66 15.30 2.51
N ASP A 202 2.70 15.74 3.23
CA ASP A 202 2.59 16.65 4.38
C ASP A 202 1.70 16.15 5.54
N SER A 203 1.59 14.83 5.74
CA SER A 203 0.88 14.24 6.88
C SER A 203 1.45 14.78 8.22
N PRO A 204 0.70 15.56 9.02
CA PRO A 204 1.19 16.14 10.27
C PRO A 204 1.27 15.09 11.38
N ASP A 205 0.37 14.11 11.36
CA ASP A 205 0.21 13.08 12.39
C ASP A 205 0.87 11.76 11.97
N ARG A 206 2.20 11.76 11.87
CA ARG A 206 2.95 10.51 11.76
C ARG A 206 3.05 9.90 13.16
N THR A 207 2.07 9.07 13.50
CA THR A 207 2.15 8.21 14.69
C THR A 207 3.25 7.19 14.55
N GLU A 208 3.69 6.94 13.32
CA GLU A 208 4.84 6.12 12.95
C GLU A 208 4.70 4.62 13.27
N ILE A 209 3.62 4.27 13.97
CA ILE A 209 3.21 2.94 14.38
C ILE A 209 1.75 2.78 13.93
N GLY A 210 1.47 1.65 13.27
CA GLY A 210 0.12 1.31 12.81
C GLY A 210 0.03 -0.14 12.36
N GLN A 211 -1.00 -0.83 12.83
CA GLN A 211 -1.38 -2.16 12.34
C GLN A 211 -2.21 -2.04 11.06
N LEU A 212 -3.06 -1.00 10.97
CA LEU A 212 -3.81 -0.62 9.77
C LEU A 212 -3.25 0.69 9.20
N ILE A 213 -2.73 0.64 7.98
CA ILE A 213 -2.10 1.78 7.32
C ILE A 213 -3.01 2.25 6.19
N LEU A 214 -3.38 3.51 6.22
CA LEU A 214 -4.02 4.19 5.09
C LEU A 214 -2.94 5.00 4.38
N SER A 215 -2.74 4.82 3.08
CA SER A 215 -1.65 5.53 2.41
C SER A 215 -1.97 5.98 1.00
N THR A 216 -1.24 6.99 0.51
CA THR A 216 -1.14 7.14 -0.94
C THR A 216 -0.24 6.05 -1.51
N THR A 217 -0.47 5.67 -2.76
CA THR A 217 0.33 4.63 -3.43
C THR A 217 1.82 4.97 -3.49
N HIS A 218 2.20 6.25 -3.56
CA HIS A 218 3.59 6.69 -3.52
C HIS A 218 4.26 6.44 -2.17
N GLN A 219 3.52 6.47 -1.06
CA GLN A 219 4.09 6.26 0.28
C GLN A 219 4.53 4.81 0.52
N LEU A 220 4.08 3.87 -0.33
CA LEU A 220 4.55 2.48 -0.35
C LEU A 220 6.06 2.38 -0.65
N ILE A 221 6.69 3.45 -1.17
CA ILE A 221 8.15 3.55 -1.32
C ILE A 221 8.92 3.30 -0.01
N ARG A 222 8.29 3.53 1.14
CA ARG A 222 8.89 3.31 2.46
C ARG A 222 8.76 1.89 2.97
N TYR A 223 8.07 1.01 2.25
CA TYR A 223 7.73 -0.34 2.73
C TYR A 223 8.33 -1.45 1.88
N GLN A 224 8.73 -2.52 2.56
CA GLN A 224 9.22 -3.77 2.02
C GLN A 224 8.78 -4.93 2.92
N GLN A 225 8.01 -5.87 2.37
CA GLN A 225 7.51 -7.06 3.08
C GLN A 225 6.83 -6.74 4.42
N ALA A 226 6.00 -5.70 4.43
CA ALA A 226 5.36 -5.17 5.62
C ALA A 226 3.95 -5.73 5.85
N PHE A 227 3.20 -5.94 4.76
CA PHE A 227 1.76 -6.14 4.83
C PHE A 227 1.36 -7.56 4.44
N ASP A 228 0.45 -8.15 5.21
CA ASP A 228 -0.18 -9.44 4.94
C ASP A 228 -1.43 -9.27 4.06
N LEU A 229 -2.09 -8.11 4.17
CA LEU A 229 -3.22 -7.70 3.33
C LEU A 229 -2.92 -6.33 2.73
N MET A 230 -2.90 -6.26 1.40
CA MET A 230 -2.74 -5.02 0.65
C MET A 230 -4.01 -4.78 -0.17
N ILE A 231 -4.70 -3.69 0.12
CA ILE A 231 -5.89 -3.25 -0.60
C ILE A 231 -5.49 -2.00 -1.39
N ILE A 232 -5.68 -1.99 -2.70
CA ILE A 232 -5.43 -0.82 -3.53
C ILE A 232 -6.76 -0.37 -4.12
N ASP A 233 -7.24 0.79 -3.68
CA ASP A 233 -8.41 1.43 -4.28
C ASP A 233 -8.04 2.23 -5.53
N GLU A 234 -9.00 2.35 -6.44
CA GLU A 234 -8.88 3.13 -7.67
C GLU A 234 -7.62 2.83 -8.48
N ILE A 235 -7.33 1.55 -8.73
CA ILE A 235 -6.21 1.14 -9.61
C ILE A 235 -6.34 1.72 -11.03
N ASP A 236 -7.55 2.16 -11.41
CA ASP A 236 -7.86 2.85 -12.64
C ASP A 236 -7.44 4.34 -12.62
N ALA A 237 -7.33 4.95 -11.45
CA ALA A 237 -6.99 6.36 -11.31
C ALA A 237 -5.50 6.65 -11.54
N PHE A 238 -5.23 7.86 -12.02
CA PHE A 238 -3.88 8.41 -12.12
C PHE A 238 -3.34 8.71 -10.71
N PRO A 239 -2.03 8.51 -10.44
CA PRO A 239 -0.97 8.04 -11.34
C PRO A 239 -0.70 6.53 -11.30
N PHE A 240 -1.42 5.75 -10.49
CA PHE A 240 -1.08 4.35 -10.18
C PHE A 240 -0.84 3.46 -11.41
N HIS A 241 -1.61 3.68 -12.46
CA HIS A 241 -1.50 2.91 -13.69
C HIS A 241 -0.52 3.43 -14.71
N HIS A 242 -0.13 4.69 -14.58
CA HIS A 242 0.73 5.37 -15.52
C HIS A 242 2.19 5.23 -15.09
N ASP A 243 2.44 5.27 -13.78
CA ASP A 243 3.77 5.04 -13.23
C ASP A 243 3.99 3.53 -12.98
N PRO A 244 4.86 2.86 -13.75
CA PRO A 244 5.13 1.43 -13.59
C PRO A 244 5.84 1.11 -12.26
N THR A 245 6.40 2.10 -11.56
CA THR A 245 7.03 1.90 -10.25
C THR A 245 6.00 1.66 -9.15
N LEU A 246 4.80 2.24 -9.23
CA LEU A 246 3.79 2.14 -8.16
C LEU A 246 3.27 0.70 -7.95
N PRO A 247 2.94 -0.09 -9.00
CA PRO A 247 2.64 -1.51 -8.83
C PRO A 247 3.82 -2.31 -8.26
N LEU A 248 5.06 -1.97 -8.63
CA LEU A 248 6.26 -2.63 -8.09
C LEU A 248 6.45 -2.33 -6.60
N LEU A 249 6.21 -1.09 -6.18
CA LEU A 249 6.25 -0.67 -4.78
C LEU A 249 5.17 -1.37 -3.97
N ALA A 250 3.94 -1.45 -4.49
CA ALA A 250 2.85 -2.18 -3.83
C ALA A 250 3.20 -3.67 -3.65
N ASN A 251 3.74 -4.31 -4.69
CA ASN A 251 4.17 -5.71 -4.61
C ASN A 251 5.34 -5.89 -3.64
N ARG A 252 6.32 -4.97 -3.63
CA ARG A 252 7.47 -5.03 -2.71
C ARG A 252 7.03 -4.85 -1.26
N ALA A 253 6.04 -4.00 -1.00
CA ALA A 253 5.51 -3.75 0.33
C ALA A 253 4.74 -4.96 0.90
N CYS A 254 4.30 -5.88 0.05
CA CYS A 254 3.61 -7.10 0.45
C CYS A 254 4.58 -8.18 0.97
N GLN A 255 4.16 -8.94 1.98
CA GLN A 255 4.84 -10.18 2.35
C GLN A 255 4.67 -11.27 1.26
N LYS A 256 5.48 -12.33 1.33
CA LYS A 256 5.50 -13.42 0.32
C LYS A 256 4.15 -14.10 0.11
N HIS A 257 3.36 -14.24 1.17
CA HIS A 257 2.04 -14.89 1.16
C HIS A 257 0.90 -13.88 1.35
N ALA A 258 1.15 -12.60 1.06
CA ALA A 258 0.16 -11.56 1.23
C ALA A 258 -0.96 -11.66 0.19
N THR A 259 -2.16 -11.33 0.64
CA THR A 259 -3.34 -11.20 -0.22
C THR A 259 -3.41 -9.77 -0.77
N ARG A 260 -3.55 -9.62 -2.09
CA ARG A 260 -3.72 -8.32 -2.75
C ARG A 260 -5.13 -8.17 -3.29
N ILE A 261 -5.83 -7.14 -2.81
CA ILE A 261 -7.18 -6.81 -3.24
C ILE A 261 -7.13 -5.54 -4.06
N TYR A 262 -7.64 -5.60 -5.29
CA TYR A 262 -7.69 -4.47 -6.20
C TYR A 262 -9.12 -4.00 -6.36
N LEU A 263 -9.42 -2.75 -6.02
CA LEU A 263 -10.75 -2.17 -6.23
C LEU A 263 -10.72 -1.24 -7.45
N THR A 264 -11.72 -1.36 -8.31
CA THR A 264 -11.85 -0.50 -9.49
C THR A 264 -13.29 -0.38 -9.95
N ALA A 265 -13.66 0.80 -10.45
CA ALA A 265 -14.92 0.98 -11.16
C ALA A 265 -14.78 0.65 -12.66
N THR A 266 -13.58 0.85 -13.22
CA THR A 266 -13.31 0.71 -14.65
C THR A 266 -12.07 -0.15 -14.92
N PRO A 267 -12.18 -1.50 -14.91
CA PRO A 267 -11.03 -2.35 -15.16
C PRO A 267 -10.47 -2.09 -16.56
N ARG A 268 -9.17 -1.89 -16.67
CA ARG A 268 -8.49 -1.61 -17.94
C ARG A 268 -8.45 -2.82 -18.88
N PRO A 269 -8.17 -2.62 -20.19
CA PRO A 269 -8.07 -3.73 -21.15
C PRO A 269 -7.11 -4.84 -20.73
N VAL A 270 -5.99 -4.51 -20.07
CA VAL A 270 -5.03 -5.50 -19.55
C VAL A 270 -5.66 -6.36 -18.45
N GLN A 271 -6.43 -5.75 -17.53
CA GLN A 271 -7.13 -6.46 -16.47
C GLN A 271 -8.29 -7.28 -17.04
N GLN A 272 -9.08 -6.71 -17.95
CA GLN A 272 -10.16 -7.43 -18.65
C GLN A 272 -9.63 -8.68 -19.37
N LYS A 273 -8.48 -8.60 -20.04
CA LYS A 273 -7.81 -9.77 -20.65
C LYS A 273 -7.41 -10.82 -19.62
N LYS A 274 -6.92 -10.42 -18.43
CA LYS A 274 -6.58 -11.36 -17.36
C LYS A 274 -7.82 -12.04 -16.77
N ILE A 275 -8.90 -11.28 -16.58
CA ILE A 275 -10.19 -11.78 -16.10
C ILE A 275 -10.77 -12.78 -17.10
N ALA A 276 -10.81 -12.44 -18.38
CA ALA A 276 -11.28 -13.32 -19.45
C ALA A 276 -10.47 -14.63 -19.54
N ARG A 277 -9.18 -14.57 -19.23
CA ARG A 277 -8.28 -15.74 -19.17
C ARG A 277 -8.29 -16.48 -17.83
N LYS A 278 -9.18 -16.12 -16.90
CA LYS A 278 -9.25 -16.66 -15.52
C LYS A 278 -7.93 -16.56 -14.74
N LYS A 279 -7.05 -15.63 -15.10
CA LYS A 279 -5.76 -15.38 -14.42
C LYS A 279 -5.88 -14.36 -13.28
N LEU A 280 -6.98 -13.61 -13.24
CA LEU A 280 -7.30 -12.66 -12.19
C LEU A 280 -8.74 -12.92 -11.76
N PRO A 281 -8.96 -13.58 -10.60
CA PRO A 281 -10.28 -13.74 -10.02
C PRO A 281 -10.93 -12.35 -9.82
N ALA A 282 -12.18 -12.21 -10.24
CA ALA A 282 -12.87 -10.94 -10.17
C ALA A 282 -14.33 -11.09 -9.73
N ILE A 283 -14.79 -10.14 -8.92
CA ILE A 283 -16.16 -10.08 -8.41
C ILE A 283 -16.77 -8.75 -8.81
N PHE A 284 -17.97 -8.81 -9.37
CA PHE A 284 -18.69 -7.63 -9.83
C PHE A 284 -19.74 -7.19 -8.80
N VAL A 285 -19.72 -5.90 -8.45
CA VAL A 285 -20.65 -5.27 -7.50
C VAL A 285 -21.42 -4.15 -8.24
N PRO A 286 -22.65 -4.43 -8.71
CA PRO A 286 -23.37 -3.56 -9.66
C PRO A 286 -24.08 -2.33 -9.06
N ILE A 287 -24.39 -2.32 -7.77
CA ILE A 287 -25.42 -1.43 -7.19
C ILE A 287 -24.79 -0.38 -6.27
N ARG A 288 -25.30 0.86 -6.33
CA ARG A 288 -25.00 1.90 -5.32
C ARG A 288 -25.70 1.54 -4.00
N TYR A 289 -25.09 1.88 -2.86
CA TYR A 289 -25.63 1.61 -1.51
C TYR A 289 -27.11 1.99 -1.33
N HIS A 290 -27.63 2.96 -2.10
CA HIS A 290 -29.05 3.38 -2.12
C HIS A 290 -29.96 2.68 -3.14
N GLY A 291 -29.60 1.50 -3.67
CA GLY A 291 -30.52 0.66 -4.46
C GLY A 291 -30.91 1.18 -5.85
N HIS A 292 -30.49 2.38 -6.25
CA HIS A 292 -30.75 2.89 -7.60
C HIS A 292 -29.69 2.39 -8.60
N PRO A 293 -30.11 1.79 -9.73
CA PRO A 293 -29.19 1.43 -10.81
C PRO A 293 -28.55 2.70 -11.40
N PRO A 294 -27.33 2.63 -11.95
CA PRO A 294 -26.77 3.74 -12.70
C PRO A 294 -27.73 4.14 -13.83
N CYS A 295 -27.88 5.45 -14.07
CA CYS A 295 -28.58 5.96 -15.25
C CYS A 295 -28.10 5.19 -16.48
N ARG A 296 -29.04 4.57 -17.21
CA ARG A 296 -28.74 3.83 -18.45
C ARG A 296 -27.99 4.77 -19.39
N PHE A 297 -26.69 4.57 -19.55
CA PHE A 297 -26.01 5.05 -20.75
C PHE A 297 -26.73 4.39 -21.92
N HIS A 298 -27.46 5.19 -22.69
CA HIS A 298 -28.03 4.75 -23.94
C HIS A 298 -26.86 4.25 -24.80
N ARG A 299 -26.80 2.93 -24.99
CA ARG A 299 -26.05 2.35 -26.12
C ARG A 299 -26.58 3.07 -27.35
N LYS A 300 -25.75 3.95 -27.95
CA LYS A 300 -25.95 4.33 -29.35
C LYS A 300 -25.99 3.01 -30.11
N LYS A 301 -27.15 2.68 -30.69
CA LYS A 301 -27.28 1.62 -31.67
C LYS A 301 -26.26 1.93 -32.78
N SER A 302 -25.16 1.20 -32.83
CA SER A 302 -24.38 1.10 -34.05
C SER A 302 -25.24 0.31 -35.03
N ASN A 303 -25.68 1.00 -36.08
CA ASN A 303 -26.46 0.42 -37.16
C ASN A 303 -25.75 -0.79 -37.77
N SER A 304 -26.59 -1.72 -38.21
CA SER A 304 -26.35 -2.79 -39.17
C SER A 304 -25.17 -2.56 -40.12
N ILE A 305 -24.30 -3.55 -40.25
CA ILE A 305 -23.91 -4.20 -41.52
C ILE A 305 -23.34 -5.58 -41.13
N TYR A 306 -24.17 -6.61 -41.21
CA TYR A 306 -23.77 -7.93 -41.69
C TYR A 306 -24.98 -8.45 -42.46
N ALA A 307 -24.86 -8.31 -43.78
CA ALA A 307 -25.77 -8.85 -44.75
C ALA A 307 -25.54 -10.37 -44.87
N LYS A 308 -26.66 -11.10 -44.98
CA LYS A 308 -26.89 -12.26 -45.84
C LYS A 308 -25.64 -12.94 -46.43
N ASN A 309 -25.30 -14.13 -45.92
CA ASN A 309 -25.52 -15.43 -46.57
C ASN A 309 -25.09 -16.54 -45.62
#